data_AF-A0A662TFD2-F1
#
_entry.id   AF-A0A662TFD2-F1
#
_cell.length_a   1.000
_cell.length_b   1.000
_cell.length_c   1.000
_cell.angle_alpha   90.00
_cell.angle_beta   90.00
_cell.angle_gamma   90.00
#
_symmetry.space_group_name_H-M   'P 1'
#
loop_
_entity.id
_entity.type
_entity.pdbx_description
1 polymer ?
#
loop_
_entity_poly.entity_id
_entity_poly.type
_entity_poly.pdbx_seq_one_letter_code
_entity_poly.pdbx_strand_id
1 'polypeptide(L)'
;MERKVLALSFGLLVVVCLSIVLGLIYLRVCEERDEILNELRAEAFTYLIYLRDDLSTIVNYLTHKSVTVEVPAHDNISPMLKALERDAHTLSMITWILYDHTGEEKYYKLYKAFRDLKDFLIDILNDSPQTREERAQEHLMNFTDIEHILDEIIHEHKSIDEIAIDVIDLLITKIE
;
A
#
# COMPACT_ATOMS: atom_id res chain seq x y z
N MET A 1 35.69 50.17 23.76
CA MET A 1 35.70 48.72 23.96
C MET A 1 34.28 48.20 24.26
N GLU A 2 33.57 48.84 25.17
CA GLU A 2 32.20 48.48 25.60
C GLU A 2 31.15 48.41 24.48
N ARG A 3 31.10 49.38 23.54
CA ARG A 3 30.15 49.34 22.42
C ARG A 3 30.29 48.11 21.52
N LYS A 4 31.53 47.61 21.33
CA LYS A 4 31.77 46.41 20.50
C LYS A 4 31.31 45.14 21.22
N VAL A 5 31.55 45.07 22.53
CA VAL A 5 31.09 43.96 23.37
C VAL A 5 29.56 43.92 23.45
N LEU A 6 28.92 45.09 23.58
CA LEU A 6 27.46 45.21 23.60
C LEU A 6 26.82 44.83 22.26
N ALA A 7 27.44 45.21 21.14
CA ALA A 7 26.99 44.81 19.81
C ALA A 7 27.16 43.30 19.57
N LEU A 8 28.26 42.71 20.06
CA LEU A 8 28.49 41.27 19.98
C LEU A 8 27.51 40.47 20.84
N SER A 9 27.23 40.91 22.07
CA SER A 9 26.27 40.24 22.95
C SER A 9 24.83 40.34 22.41
N PHE A 10 24.45 41.48 21.86
CA PHE A 10 23.16 41.64 21.18
C PHE A 10 23.06 40.77 19.93
N GLY A 11 24.10 40.72 19.10
CA GLY A 11 24.15 39.83 17.94
C GLY A 11 24.02 38.36 18.32
N LEU A 12 24.70 37.92 19.39
CA LEU A 12 24.58 36.56 19.91
C LEU A 12 23.15 36.26 20.39
N LEU A 13 22.53 37.19 21.11
CA LEU A 13 21.14 37.06 21.57
C LEU A 13 20.19 36.86 20.38
N VAL A 14 20.33 37.67 19.32
CA VAL A 14 19.52 37.56 18.11
C VAL A 14 19.70 36.20 17.44
N VAL A 15 20.93 35.71 17.32
CA VAL A 15 21.20 34.38 16.75
C VAL A 15 20.55 33.27 17.59
N VAL A 16 20.68 33.33 18.92
CA VAL A 16 20.04 32.35 19.82
C VAL A 16 18.52 32.38 19.67
N CYS A 17 17.91 33.57 19.66
CA CYS A 17 16.46 33.71 19.46
C CYS A 17 16.01 33.14 18.11
N LEU A 18 16.74 33.45 17.02
CA LEU A 18 16.43 32.91 15.69
C LEU A 18 16.57 31.39 15.64
N SER A 19 17.62 30.83 16.23
CA SER A 19 17.82 29.38 16.30
C SER A 19 16.71 28.67 17.07
N ILE A 20 16.21 29.27 18.17
CA ILE A 20 15.07 28.73 18.92
C ILE A 20 13.81 28.74 18.05
N VAL A 21 13.51 29.86 17.38
CA VAL A 21 12.33 29.97 16.51
C VAL A 21 12.39 28.96 15.36
N LEU A 22 13.55 28.83 14.69
CA LEU A 22 13.74 27.83 13.64
C LEU A 22 13.61 26.40 14.18
N GLY A 23 14.13 26.14 15.38
CA GLY A 23 14.00 24.85 16.05
C GLY A 23 12.54 24.48 16.33
N LEU A 24 11.73 25.44 16.79
CA LEU A 24 10.29 25.22 17.02
C LEU A 24 9.52 24.97 15.71
N ILE A 25 9.84 25.70 14.64
CA ILE A 25 9.24 25.47 13.31
C ILE A 25 9.61 24.08 12.81
N TYR A 26 10.88 23.69 12.92
CA TYR A 26 11.33 22.36 12.50
C TYR A 26 10.64 21.24 13.27
N LEU A 27 10.50 21.38 14.59
CA LEU A 27 9.77 20.43 15.43
C LEU A 27 8.33 20.24 14.96
N ARG A 28 7.61 21.35 14.71
CA ARG A 28 6.24 21.29 14.20
C ARG A 28 6.13 20.58 12.86
N VAL A 29 7.06 20.84 11.94
CA VAL A 29 7.10 20.14 10.63
C VAL A 29 7.35 18.64 10.83
N CYS A 30 8.18 18.25 11.79
CA CYS A 30 8.39 16.83 12.11
C CYS A 30 7.14 16.18 12.69
N GLU A 31 6.44 16.86 13.60
CA GLU A 31 5.17 16.38 14.19
C GLU A 31 4.09 16.20 13.12
N GLU A 32 3.87 17.20 12.26
CA GLU A 32 2.90 17.14 11.16
C GLU A 32 3.24 16.00 10.18
N ARG A 33 4.52 15.80 9.88
CA ARG A 33 4.97 14.66 9.06
C ARG A 33 4.64 13.33 9.72
N ASP A 34 4.95 13.16 11.00
CA ASP A 34 4.74 11.90 11.70
C ASP A 34 3.24 11.57 11.83
N GLU A 35 2.39 12.58 11.99
CA GLU A 35 0.93 12.45 11.94
C GLU A 35 0.46 11.93 10.57
N ILE A 36 0.91 12.55 9.47
CA ILE A 36 0.59 12.12 8.10
C ILE A 36 1.05 10.68 7.85
N LEU A 37 2.27 10.32 8.29
CA LEU A 37 2.78 8.95 8.12
C LEU A 37 1.94 7.93 8.92
N ASN A 38 1.45 8.29 10.09
CA ASN A 38 0.55 7.43 10.87
C ASN A 38 -0.82 7.25 10.20
N GLU A 39 -1.38 8.33 9.64
CA GLU A 39 -2.60 8.25 8.84
C GLU A 39 -2.39 7.35 7.62
N LEU A 40 -1.27 7.49 6.91
CA LEU A 40 -0.94 6.63 5.77
C LEU A 40 -0.79 5.16 6.15
N ARG A 41 -0.21 4.83 7.31
CA ARG A 41 -0.14 3.44 7.80
C ARG A 41 -1.53 2.87 8.07
N ALA A 42 -2.41 3.66 8.70
CA ALA A 42 -3.78 3.25 8.95
C ALA A 42 -4.56 3.06 7.64
N GLU A 43 -4.38 3.99 6.70
CA GLU A 43 -4.99 3.91 5.37
C GLU A 43 -4.49 2.70 4.59
N ALA A 44 -3.18 2.41 4.63
CA ALA A 44 -2.63 1.21 4.02
C ALA A 44 -3.26 -0.06 4.59
N PHE A 45 -3.46 -0.13 5.90
CA PHE A 45 -4.13 -1.28 6.52
C PHE A 45 -5.59 -1.39 6.09
N THR A 46 -6.31 -0.28 5.95
CA THR A 46 -7.67 -0.25 5.38
C THR A 46 -7.71 -0.79 3.95
N TYR A 47 -6.77 -0.37 3.10
CA TYR A 47 -6.72 -0.88 1.73
C TYR A 47 -6.29 -2.36 1.65
N LEU A 48 -5.53 -2.88 2.60
CA LEU A 48 -5.28 -4.33 2.68
C LEU A 48 -6.58 -5.10 2.87
N ILE A 49 -7.49 -4.58 3.70
CA ILE A 49 -8.81 -5.17 3.93
C ILE A 49 -9.64 -5.12 2.63
N TYR A 50 -9.66 -3.97 1.95
CA TYR A 50 -10.39 -3.85 0.68
C TYR A 50 -9.83 -4.78 -0.41
N LEU A 51 -8.50 -4.87 -0.53
CA LEU A 51 -7.85 -5.79 -1.46
C LEU A 51 -8.24 -7.25 -1.18
N ARG A 52 -8.28 -7.66 0.09
CA ARG A 52 -8.74 -8.99 0.50
C ARG A 52 -10.19 -9.22 0.11
N ASP A 53 -11.07 -8.27 0.40
CA ASP A 53 -12.51 -8.38 0.12
C ASP A 53 -12.78 -8.45 -1.40
N ASP A 54 -12.03 -7.68 -2.20
CA ASP A 54 -12.08 -7.73 -3.67
C ASP A 54 -11.57 -9.06 -4.21
N LEU A 55 -10.48 -9.61 -3.66
CA LEU A 55 -9.99 -10.95 -3.98
C LEU A 55 -11.04 -12.02 -3.65
N SER A 56 -11.63 -11.96 -2.46
CA SER A 56 -12.69 -12.89 -2.06
C SER A 56 -13.87 -12.86 -3.01
N THR A 57 -14.25 -11.66 -3.48
CA THR A 57 -15.30 -11.49 -4.49
C THR A 57 -14.94 -12.19 -5.81
N ILE A 58 -13.71 -12.02 -6.29
CA ILE A 58 -13.21 -12.65 -7.53
C ILE A 58 -13.13 -14.18 -7.37
N VAL A 59 -12.55 -14.67 -6.27
CA VAL A 59 -12.42 -16.11 -5.97
C VAL A 59 -13.79 -16.77 -5.91
N ASN A 60 -14.75 -16.16 -5.22
CA ASN A 60 -16.11 -16.64 -5.15
C ASN A 60 -16.78 -16.68 -6.53
N TYR A 61 -16.61 -15.62 -7.34
CA TYR A 61 -17.15 -15.56 -8.70
C TYR A 61 -16.61 -16.70 -9.58
N LEU A 62 -15.29 -16.85 -9.64
CA LEU A 62 -14.62 -17.87 -10.47
C LEU A 62 -14.96 -19.30 -10.00
N THR A 63 -15.00 -19.53 -8.69
CA THR A 63 -15.35 -20.85 -8.13
C THR A 63 -16.76 -21.28 -8.50
N HIS A 64 -17.75 -20.40 -8.35
CA HIS A 64 -19.15 -20.74 -8.64
C HIS A 64 -19.46 -20.78 -10.14
N LYS A 65 -18.74 -20.01 -10.96
CA LYS A 65 -18.86 -20.08 -12.41
C LYS A 65 -18.42 -21.43 -12.96
N SER A 66 -17.35 -22.02 -12.41
CA SER A 66 -16.88 -23.36 -12.82
C SER A 66 -17.95 -24.46 -12.70
N VAL A 67 -19.02 -24.22 -11.94
CA VAL A 67 -20.13 -25.15 -11.68
C VAL A 67 -21.32 -24.95 -12.64
N THR A 68 -21.43 -23.82 -13.33
CA THR A 68 -22.61 -23.48 -14.15
C THR A 68 -22.27 -23.35 -15.64
N VAL A 69 -22.86 -24.22 -16.46
CA VAL A 69 -22.68 -24.26 -17.92
C VAL A 69 -23.50 -23.16 -18.60
N GLU A 70 -22.82 -22.38 -19.43
CA GLU A 70 -23.33 -21.52 -20.53
C GLU A 70 -24.37 -20.46 -20.17
N VAL A 71 -23.88 -19.27 -19.79
CA VAL A 71 -24.60 -17.99 -19.96
C VAL A 71 -23.74 -17.11 -20.88
N PRO A 72 -24.32 -16.35 -21.84
CA PRO A 72 -23.55 -15.50 -22.74
C PRO A 72 -22.60 -14.58 -21.97
N ALA A 73 -21.35 -14.49 -22.44
CA ALA A 73 -20.27 -13.75 -21.81
C ALA A 73 -20.52 -12.23 -21.83
N HIS A 74 -21.33 -11.75 -20.89
CA HIS A 74 -21.17 -10.39 -20.39
C HIS A 74 -19.91 -10.35 -19.54
N ASP A 75 -19.10 -9.31 -19.75
CA ASP A 75 -17.83 -9.06 -19.08
C ASP A 75 -18.05 -8.71 -17.60
N ASN A 76 -18.43 -9.72 -16.82
CA ASN A 76 -18.85 -9.58 -15.43
C ASN A 76 -17.65 -9.51 -14.46
N ILE A 77 -16.47 -9.94 -14.91
CA ILE A 77 -15.25 -9.95 -14.09
C ILE A 77 -14.46 -8.64 -14.16
N SER A 78 -14.57 -7.87 -15.25
CA SER A 78 -13.83 -6.61 -15.39
C SER A 78 -14.06 -5.59 -14.28
N PRO A 79 -15.30 -5.34 -13.80
CA PRO A 79 -15.50 -4.41 -12.70
C PRO A 79 -14.78 -4.85 -11.42
N MET A 80 -14.72 -6.16 -11.16
CA MET A 80 -14.05 -6.74 -9.99
C MET A 80 -12.53 -6.61 -10.10
N LEU A 81 -11.96 -6.96 -11.26
CA LEU A 81 -10.54 -6.80 -11.53
C LEU A 81 -10.09 -5.34 -11.47
N LYS A 82 -10.94 -4.39 -11.89
CA LYS A 82 -10.65 -2.95 -11.78
C LYS A 82 -10.66 -2.45 -10.33
N ALA A 83 -11.54 -2.98 -9.50
CA ALA A 83 -11.56 -2.64 -8.07
C ALA A 83 -10.26 -3.15 -7.42
N LEU A 84 -9.92 -4.41 -7.68
CA LEU A 84 -8.69 -5.02 -7.18
C LEU A 84 -7.42 -4.29 -7.67
N GLU A 85 -7.37 -3.90 -8.95
CA GLU A 85 -6.27 -3.14 -9.53
C GLU A 85 -6.09 -1.78 -8.85
N ARG A 86 -7.19 -1.05 -8.66
CA ARG A 86 -7.16 0.26 -7.99
C ARG A 86 -6.63 0.14 -6.57
N ASP A 87 -7.04 -0.88 -5.84
CA ASP A 87 -6.68 -1.05 -4.44
C ASP A 87 -5.20 -1.51 -4.33
N ALA A 88 -4.74 -2.39 -5.23
CA ALA A 88 -3.33 -2.74 -5.37
C ALA A 88 -2.47 -1.52 -5.75
N HIS A 89 -2.92 -0.70 -6.70
CA HIS A 89 -2.25 0.53 -7.07
C HIS A 89 -2.12 1.49 -5.87
N THR A 90 -3.21 1.68 -5.12
CA THR A 90 -3.23 2.57 -3.96
C THR A 90 -2.28 2.09 -2.87
N LEU A 91 -2.28 0.78 -2.56
CA LEU A 91 -1.32 0.18 -1.64
C LEU A 91 0.12 0.38 -2.09
N SER A 92 0.41 0.19 -3.39
CA SER A 92 1.76 0.41 -3.92
C SER A 92 2.21 1.87 -3.72
N MET A 93 1.32 2.83 -3.93
CA MET A 93 1.63 4.26 -3.74
C MET A 93 1.86 4.60 -2.26
N ILE A 94 0.99 4.13 -1.36
CA ILE A 94 1.13 4.41 0.07
C ILE A 94 2.42 3.78 0.62
N THR A 95 2.67 2.52 0.31
CA THR A 95 3.88 1.80 0.78
C THR A 95 5.16 2.38 0.20
N TRP A 96 5.14 2.91 -1.04
CA TRP A 96 6.26 3.69 -1.57
C TRP A 96 6.52 4.97 -0.76
N ILE A 97 5.48 5.75 -0.43
CA ILE A 97 5.63 6.97 0.37
C ILE A 97 6.18 6.64 1.77
N LEU A 98 5.67 5.58 2.40
CA LEU A 98 6.17 5.11 3.68
C LEU A 98 7.65 4.71 3.58
N TYR A 99 8.06 4.01 2.53
CA TYR A 99 9.46 3.67 2.29
C TYR A 99 10.34 4.91 2.08
N ASP A 100 9.94 5.85 1.22
CA ASP A 100 10.70 7.06 0.91
C ASP A 100 11.00 7.90 2.17
N HIS A 101 10.05 7.93 3.12
CA HIS A 101 10.19 8.70 4.35
C HIS A 101 10.79 7.95 5.55
N THR A 102 10.67 6.62 5.61
CA THR A 102 11.16 5.83 6.77
C THR A 102 12.42 5.04 6.46
N GLY A 103 12.64 4.66 5.20
CA GLY A 103 13.69 3.75 4.76
C GLY A 103 13.50 2.29 5.19
N GLU A 104 12.36 1.92 5.78
CA GLU A 104 12.12 0.56 6.26
C GLU A 104 11.87 -0.43 5.10
N GLU A 105 12.68 -1.51 5.06
CA GLU A 105 12.67 -2.49 3.96
C GLU A 105 11.29 -3.13 3.70
N LYS A 106 10.51 -3.37 4.76
CA LYS A 106 9.17 -3.98 4.64
C LYS A 106 8.24 -3.17 3.72
N TYR A 107 8.30 -1.85 3.77
CA TYR A 107 7.46 -1.01 2.92
C TYR A 107 7.91 -1.07 1.46
N TYR A 108 9.21 -1.19 1.20
CA TYR A 108 9.69 -1.42 -0.16
C TYR A 108 9.24 -2.77 -0.73
N LYS A 109 9.28 -3.83 0.10
CA LYS A 109 8.78 -5.16 -0.31
C LYS A 109 7.28 -5.15 -0.59
N LEU A 110 6.48 -4.52 0.28
CA LEU A 110 5.04 -4.35 0.06
C LEU A 110 4.76 -3.52 -1.21
N TYR A 111 5.50 -2.43 -1.42
CA TYR A 111 5.43 -1.65 -2.66
C TYR A 111 5.64 -2.54 -3.89
N LYS A 112 6.70 -3.36 -3.89
CA LYS A 112 6.99 -4.27 -5.00
C LYS A 112 5.84 -5.26 -5.19
N ALA A 113 5.38 -5.92 -4.12
CA ALA A 113 4.29 -6.89 -4.18
C ALA A 113 3.02 -6.30 -4.81
N PHE A 114 2.55 -5.15 -4.31
CA PHE A 114 1.31 -4.55 -4.81
C PHE A 114 1.46 -3.91 -6.19
N ARG A 115 2.67 -3.43 -6.53
CA ARG A 115 2.97 -2.98 -7.89
C ARG A 115 2.89 -4.15 -8.87
N ASP A 116 3.52 -5.27 -8.55
CA ASP A 116 3.56 -6.45 -9.42
C ASP A 116 2.14 -7.02 -9.59
N LEU A 117 1.34 -7.06 -8.51
CA LEU A 117 -0.08 -7.45 -8.59
C LEU A 117 -0.89 -6.49 -9.49
N LYS A 118 -0.70 -5.18 -9.34
CA LYS A 118 -1.36 -4.19 -10.19
C LYS A 118 -0.97 -4.35 -11.66
N ASP A 119 0.32 -4.49 -11.95
CA ASP A 119 0.82 -4.66 -13.32
C ASP A 119 0.24 -5.97 -13.95
N PHE A 120 0.17 -7.06 -13.18
CA PHE A 120 -0.49 -8.31 -13.58
C PHE A 120 -1.99 -8.13 -13.88
N LEU A 121 -2.72 -7.38 -13.04
CA LEU A 121 -4.14 -7.13 -13.24
C LEU A 121 -4.40 -6.26 -14.48
N ILE A 122 -3.55 -5.28 -14.74
CA ILE A 122 -3.60 -4.49 -15.98
C ILE A 122 -3.41 -5.40 -17.20
N ASP A 123 -2.47 -6.34 -17.14
CA ASP A 123 -2.23 -7.28 -18.21
C ASP A 123 -3.46 -8.17 -18.50
N ILE A 124 -4.17 -8.64 -17.47
CA ILE A 124 -5.44 -9.37 -17.63
C ILE A 124 -6.55 -8.43 -18.16
N LEU A 125 -6.65 -7.22 -17.63
CA LEU A 125 -7.68 -6.25 -18.03
C LEU A 125 -7.58 -5.83 -19.49
N ASN A 126 -6.37 -5.85 -20.07
CA ASN A 126 -6.13 -5.54 -21.48
C ASN A 126 -6.59 -6.63 -22.46
N ASP A 127 -6.92 -7.82 -21.99
CA ASP A 127 -7.40 -8.91 -22.84
C ASP A 127 -8.82 -8.69 -23.35
N SER A 128 -9.20 -9.47 -24.36
CA SER A 128 -10.59 -9.57 -24.78
C SER A 128 -11.47 -10.11 -23.63
N PRO A 129 -12.78 -9.77 -23.56
CA PRO A 129 -13.64 -10.23 -22.48
C PRO A 129 -13.62 -11.74 -22.20
N GLN A 130 -13.55 -12.56 -23.26
CA GLN A 130 -13.49 -14.02 -23.13
C GLN A 130 -12.13 -14.47 -22.59
N THR A 131 -11.04 -13.96 -23.16
CA THR A 131 -9.66 -14.31 -22.74
C THR A 131 -9.34 -13.84 -21.32
N ARG A 132 -9.86 -12.67 -20.92
CA ARG A 132 -9.69 -12.10 -19.59
C ARG A 132 -10.17 -13.06 -18.52
N GLU A 133 -11.36 -13.60 -18.74
CA GLU A 133 -11.99 -14.50 -17.79
C GLU A 133 -11.29 -15.87 -17.75
N GLU A 134 -10.89 -16.40 -18.91
CA GLU A 134 -10.09 -17.62 -18.99
C GLU A 134 -8.77 -17.47 -18.21
N ARG A 135 -8.04 -16.37 -18.40
CA ARG A 135 -6.80 -16.10 -17.64
C ARG A 135 -7.05 -15.90 -16.15
N ALA A 136 -8.09 -15.17 -15.76
CA ALA A 136 -8.43 -15.03 -14.35
C ALA A 136 -8.73 -16.39 -13.71
N GLN A 137 -9.39 -17.30 -14.45
CA GLN A 137 -9.66 -18.67 -14.02
C GLN A 137 -8.37 -19.50 -13.90
N GLU A 138 -7.42 -19.36 -14.83
CA GLU A 138 -6.10 -20.02 -14.76
C GLU A 138 -5.32 -19.62 -13.49
N HIS A 139 -5.49 -18.39 -13.02
CA HIS A 139 -4.84 -17.84 -11.83
C HIS A 139 -5.68 -17.91 -10.55
N LEU A 140 -6.80 -18.65 -10.55
CA LEU A 140 -7.67 -18.78 -9.37
C LEU A 140 -6.90 -19.21 -8.11
N MET A 141 -5.99 -20.19 -8.22
CA MET A 141 -5.20 -20.64 -7.08
C MET A 141 -4.31 -19.53 -6.52
N ASN A 142 -3.71 -18.68 -7.36
CA ASN A 142 -2.91 -17.56 -6.89
C ASN A 142 -3.77 -16.55 -6.15
N PHE A 143 -4.95 -16.22 -6.69
CA PHE A 143 -5.88 -15.32 -5.99
C PHE A 143 -6.33 -15.87 -4.64
N THR A 144 -6.63 -17.17 -4.55
CA THR A 144 -6.99 -17.84 -3.30
C THR A 144 -5.84 -17.83 -2.29
N ASP A 145 -4.62 -18.10 -2.74
CA ASP A 145 -3.43 -18.07 -1.87
C ASP A 145 -3.17 -16.65 -1.34
N ILE A 146 -3.27 -15.63 -2.20
CA ILE A 146 -3.12 -14.23 -1.80
C ILE A 146 -4.24 -13.83 -0.82
N GLU A 147 -5.50 -14.16 -1.12
CA GLU A 147 -6.64 -13.91 -0.23
C GLU A 147 -6.38 -14.48 1.17
N HIS A 148 -5.90 -15.73 1.25
CA HIS A 148 -5.62 -16.39 2.51
C HIS A 148 -4.50 -15.71 3.30
N ILE A 149 -3.40 -15.34 2.64
CA ILE A 149 -2.29 -14.61 3.28
C ILE A 149 -2.77 -13.26 3.81
N LEU A 150 -3.57 -12.53 3.04
CA LEU A 150 -4.12 -11.24 3.49
C LEU A 150 -5.10 -11.43 4.65
N ASP A 151 -5.90 -12.48 4.64
CA ASP A 151 -6.81 -12.80 5.74
C ASP A 151 -6.05 -13.10 7.04
N GLU A 152 -4.95 -13.86 6.96
CA GLU A 152 -4.04 -14.09 8.10
C GLU A 152 -3.43 -12.78 8.60
N ILE A 153 -2.92 -11.95 7.71
CA ILE A 153 -2.38 -10.62 8.06
C ILE A 153 -3.41 -9.80 8.83
N ILE A 154 -4.65 -9.71 8.33
CA ILE A 154 -5.71 -8.90 8.90
C ILE A 154 -6.20 -9.44 10.25
N HIS A 155 -6.20 -10.77 10.43
CA HIS A 155 -6.61 -11.40 11.69
C HIS A 155 -5.54 -11.32 12.78
N GLU A 156 -4.28 -11.47 12.41
CA GLU A 156 -3.16 -11.53 13.36
C GLU A 156 -2.59 -10.15 13.72
N HIS A 157 -2.74 -9.17 12.83
CA HIS A 157 -2.13 -7.85 12.96
C HIS A 157 -3.18 -6.74 12.97
N LYS A 158 -2.86 -5.60 13.59
CA LYS A 158 -3.73 -4.42 13.65
C LYS A 158 -3.19 -3.23 12.86
N SER A 159 -1.99 -3.38 12.32
CA SER A 159 -1.28 -2.35 11.57
C SER A 159 -0.36 -2.99 10.55
N ILE A 160 -0.14 -2.28 9.44
CA ILE A 160 0.85 -2.65 8.42
C ILE A 160 2.27 -2.74 8.98
N ASP A 161 2.54 -2.07 10.11
CA ASP A 161 3.85 -2.06 10.76
C ASP A 161 4.20 -3.37 11.45
N GLU A 162 3.18 -4.14 11.84
CA GLU A 162 3.31 -5.39 12.59
C GLU A 162 3.53 -6.59 11.66
N ILE A 163 3.30 -6.42 10.34
CA ILE A 163 3.46 -7.49 9.35
C ILE A 163 4.93 -7.91 9.27
N ALA A 164 5.17 -9.20 9.52
CA ALA A 164 6.49 -9.77 9.46
C ALA A 164 6.99 -9.89 8.00
N ILE A 165 8.30 -9.70 7.80
CA ILE A 165 8.91 -9.68 6.46
C ILE A 165 8.75 -11.00 5.71
N ASP A 166 8.79 -12.13 6.42
CA ASP A 166 8.60 -13.47 5.87
C ASP A 166 7.18 -13.67 5.32
N VAL A 167 6.17 -13.06 5.94
CA VAL A 167 4.79 -13.04 5.41
C VAL A 167 4.71 -12.22 4.12
N ILE A 168 5.44 -11.09 4.05
CA ILE A 168 5.53 -10.27 2.82
C ILE A 168 6.25 -11.04 1.72
N ASP A 169 7.32 -11.76 2.05
CA ASP A 169 8.05 -12.60 1.09
C ASP A 169 7.15 -13.72 0.56
N LEU A 170 6.33 -14.34 1.42
CA LEU A 170 5.33 -15.31 0.99
C LEU A 170 4.30 -14.69 0.03
N LEU A 171 3.78 -13.50 0.33
CA LEU A 171 2.86 -12.77 -0.56
C LEU A 171 3.48 -12.55 -1.95
N ILE A 172 4.74 -12.11 -2.02
CA ILE A 172 5.45 -11.88 -3.29
C ILE A 172 5.51 -13.17 -4.12
N THR A 173 5.81 -14.32 -3.51
CA THR A 173 5.91 -15.60 -4.24
C THR A 173 4.60 -16.09 -4.85
N LYS A 174 3.46 -15.52 -4.47
CA LYS A 174 2.14 -15.85 -5.04
C LYS A 174 1.72 -14.94 -6.18
N ILE A 175 2.39 -13.79 -6.30
CA ILE A 175 2.15 -12.78 -7.33
C ILE A 175 3.06 -13.02 -8.55
N GLU A 176 4.31 -13.45 -8.31
CA GLU A 176 5.27 -13.90 -9.35
C GLU A 176 4.86 -15.24 -10.01
#